data_AF-A0A354T3C6-F1
#
_entry.id   AF-A0A354T3C6-F1
#
_cell.length_a   1.000
_cell.length_b   1.000
_cell.length_c   1.000
_cell.angle_alpha   90.00
_cell.angle_beta   90.00
_cell.angle_gamma   90.00
#
_symmetry.space_group_name_H-M   'P 1'
#
loop_
_entity.id
_entity.type
_entity.pdbx_description
1 polymer ?
#
loop_
_entity_poly.entity_id
_entity_poly.type
_entity_poly.pdbx_seq_one_letter_code
_entity_poly.pdbx_strand_id
1 'polypeptide(L)'
;MYRGIIQHQSFLTHYLIANIEARKLQQPFNQGRIWRIVPDTKERPPVVKVSKDVKMLTHENGWVRDTAQRLIVESGDASTVPALKEMLKHERALARLHALWTLDGLAAITPDLLRPVLTDKDTQVRAAAVRIAPRDMAPDLIAMTTEKQPLVLAHLAIKLTSLNMPEADAAVAKLLASSGKNTLIREGALTGLRGKEAAFAKVLAAQLTKDNSAQIMPVIESLAALVAQAGKAGPFEALLDLAASQPQAGAMQVAAIKGLATSGDPKSKTPPKLLWLDAAPASLKTLKTAMSDKTSAKLFASVEARLAWPGKPGAPKPPVIVPLTETQTALFEKGKTIYTTLCAACHQPHGFGLDGLAPPLVDSEWVLGKPEVLARIVMHGLAGPVKVSGRTYNLAMPPLPQLTDEDIAGVLTYLRREWEHNGSAVETKAVTAIREQEKGRMMMWTEEELKNLGKKK
;
A
#
# COMPACT_ATOMS: atom_id res chain seq x y z
N MET A 1 -16.21 -21.86 17.82
CA MET A 1 -17.52 -22.17 17.23
C MET A 1 -18.27 -23.05 18.23
N TYR A 2 -19.38 -22.57 18.82
CA TYR A 2 -20.12 -23.26 19.92
C TYR A 2 -21.33 -24.08 19.47
N ARG A 3 -21.59 -24.06 18.17
CA ARG A 3 -22.17 -25.19 17.47
C ARG A 3 -21.01 -25.96 16.80
N GLY A 4 -21.01 -27.28 16.87
CA GLY A 4 -20.12 -28.16 16.09
C GLY A 4 -20.37 -28.11 14.58
N ILE A 5 -21.07 -27.08 14.10
CA ILE A 5 -21.37 -26.81 12.70
C ILE A 5 -21.15 -25.33 12.41
N ILE A 6 -20.53 -25.02 11.28
CA ILE A 6 -20.25 -23.63 10.88
C ILE A 6 -21.13 -23.24 9.68
N GLN A 7 -21.52 -24.24 8.89
CA GLN A 7 -22.23 -24.12 7.63
C GLN A 7 -23.65 -23.60 7.80
N HIS A 8 -24.09 -22.82 6.82
CA HIS A 8 -25.48 -22.40 6.68
C HIS A 8 -26.34 -23.60 6.26
N GLN A 9 -27.60 -23.62 6.70
CA GLN A 9 -28.55 -24.73 6.53
C GLN A 9 -28.70 -25.14 5.05
N SER A 10 -28.62 -24.18 4.13
CA SER A 10 -28.69 -24.40 2.68
C SER A 10 -27.54 -25.22 2.08
N PHE A 11 -26.48 -25.50 2.84
CA PHE A 11 -25.34 -26.33 2.41
C PHE A 11 -25.25 -27.68 3.14
N LEU A 12 -26.24 -28.03 3.96
CA LEU A 12 -26.26 -29.29 4.70
C LEU A 12 -27.04 -30.36 3.94
N THR A 13 -26.44 -31.53 3.76
CA THR A 13 -27.16 -32.71 3.25
C THR A 13 -27.99 -33.36 4.35
N HIS A 14 -29.00 -34.14 3.99
CA HIS A 14 -29.84 -34.87 4.95
C HIS A 14 -29.02 -35.75 5.92
N TYR A 15 -27.94 -36.37 5.45
CA TYR A 15 -27.01 -37.15 6.28
C TYR A 15 -26.31 -36.30 7.36
N LEU A 16 -25.87 -35.10 6.98
CA LEU A 16 -25.21 -34.18 7.92
C LEU A 16 -26.22 -33.65 8.94
N ILE A 17 -27.43 -33.28 8.52
CA ILE A 17 -28.50 -32.82 9.42
C ILE A 17 -28.76 -33.86 10.52
N ALA A 18 -28.93 -35.13 10.15
CA ALA A 18 -29.16 -36.21 11.13
C ALA A 18 -28.01 -36.36 12.14
N ASN A 19 -26.76 -36.25 11.70
CA ASN A 19 -25.59 -36.33 12.60
C ASN A 19 -25.48 -35.11 13.53
N ILE A 20 -25.82 -33.94 13.02
CA ILE A 20 -25.82 -32.68 13.77
C ILE A 20 -26.82 -32.77 14.91
N GLU A 21 -28.04 -33.23 14.63
CA GLU A 21 -29.10 -33.40 15.62
C GLU A 21 -28.75 -34.48 16.66
N ALA A 22 -28.33 -35.67 16.21
CA ALA A 22 -28.00 -36.79 17.09
C ALA A 22 -26.89 -36.42 18.10
N ARG A 23 -25.90 -35.64 17.68
CA ARG A 23 -24.76 -35.22 18.50
C ARG A 23 -24.97 -33.84 19.13
N LYS A 24 -26.14 -33.24 18.96
CA LYS A 24 -26.53 -31.92 19.48
C LYS A 24 -25.54 -30.82 19.10
N LEU A 25 -24.96 -30.92 17.90
CA LEU A 25 -23.90 -30.00 17.45
C LEU A 25 -24.43 -28.59 17.18
N GLN A 26 -25.73 -28.36 17.14
CA GLN A 26 -26.34 -27.04 16.96
C GLN A 26 -26.61 -26.30 18.29
N GLN A 27 -26.37 -26.94 19.44
CA GLN A 27 -26.64 -26.39 20.77
C GLN A 27 -25.35 -26.23 21.59
N PRO A 28 -25.25 -25.21 22.48
CA PRO A 28 -26.19 -24.10 22.70
C PRO A 28 -26.05 -22.98 21.65
N PHE A 29 -27.18 -22.39 21.24
CA PHE A 29 -27.22 -21.33 20.21
C PHE A 29 -26.87 -19.91 20.72
N ASN A 30 -26.91 -19.71 22.04
CA ASN A 30 -26.83 -18.40 22.70
C ASN A 30 -25.57 -18.19 23.55
N GLN A 31 -24.58 -19.09 23.46
CA GLN A 31 -23.33 -18.97 24.21
C GLN A 31 -22.16 -18.95 23.23
N GLY A 32 -21.57 -17.79 23.02
CA GLY A 32 -20.24 -17.71 22.43
C GLY A 32 -19.21 -18.13 23.49
N ARG A 33 -18.35 -19.11 23.20
CA ARG A 33 -17.07 -19.19 23.92
C ARG A 33 -15.92 -19.57 22.99
N ILE A 34 -14.73 -19.40 23.55
CA ILE A 34 -13.47 -19.94 23.05
C ILE A 34 -13.11 -21.01 24.08
N TRP A 35 -12.91 -22.27 23.65
CA TRP A 35 -12.56 -23.34 24.58
C TRP A 35 -11.16 -23.08 25.16
N ARG A 36 -11.04 -23.09 26.49
CA ARG A 36 -9.74 -23.19 27.17
C ARG A 36 -9.39 -24.66 27.26
N ILE A 37 -8.68 -25.16 26.26
CA ILE A 37 -8.20 -26.55 26.23
C ILE A 37 -7.03 -26.65 27.20
N VAL A 38 -7.11 -27.60 28.13
CA VAL A 38 -6.08 -27.88 29.12
C VAL A 38 -5.83 -29.39 29.09
N PRO A 39 -4.58 -29.86 29.05
CA PRO A 39 -4.29 -31.29 29.19
C PRO A 39 -4.89 -31.85 30.47
N ASP A 40 -5.38 -33.09 30.45
CA ASP A 40 -5.96 -33.75 31.64
C ASP A 40 -4.97 -33.82 32.82
N THR A 41 -3.66 -33.74 32.51
CA THR A 41 -2.57 -33.73 33.48
C THR A 41 -2.27 -32.35 34.08
N LYS A 42 -3.00 -31.30 33.69
CA LYS A 42 -2.78 -29.93 34.18
C LYS A 42 -4.06 -29.33 34.76
N GLU A 43 -3.89 -28.54 35.82
CA GLU A 43 -4.98 -27.78 36.39
C GLU A 43 -5.51 -26.72 35.43
N ARG A 44 -6.83 -26.50 35.47
CA ARG A 44 -7.47 -25.45 34.68
C ARG A 44 -7.03 -24.09 35.22
N PRO A 45 -6.48 -23.20 34.38
CA PRO A 45 -6.12 -21.86 34.83
C PRO A 45 -7.38 -21.13 35.33
N PRO A 46 -7.28 -20.35 36.42
CA PRO A 46 -8.43 -19.63 36.97
C PRO A 46 -9.00 -18.60 35.99
N VAL A 47 -10.27 -18.27 36.16
CA VAL A 47 -10.90 -17.16 35.41
C VAL A 47 -10.38 -15.85 35.99
N VAL A 48 -9.81 -15.01 35.15
CA VAL A 48 -9.32 -13.69 35.54
C VAL A 48 -10.33 -12.65 35.11
N LYS A 49 -10.88 -11.89 36.07
CA LYS A 49 -11.72 -10.71 35.77
C LYS A 49 -10.80 -9.57 35.34
N VAL A 50 -10.79 -9.26 34.05
CA VAL A 50 -9.96 -8.18 33.51
C VAL A 50 -10.62 -6.83 33.79
N SER A 51 -9.81 -5.82 34.11
CA SER A 51 -10.21 -4.46 34.47
C SER A 51 -9.25 -3.46 33.84
N LYS A 52 -9.40 -2.17 34.17
CA LYS A 52 -8.53 -1.08 33.71
C LYS A 52 -7.31 -0.85 34.62
N ASP A 53 -7.03 -1.77 35.54
CA ASP A 53 -5.85 -1.68 36.39
C ASP A 53 -4.57 -1.90 35.57
N VAL A 54 -3.68 -0.92 35.56
CA VAL A 54 -2.38 -0.95 34.88
C VAL A 54 -1.56 -2.17 35.29
N LYS A 55 -1.70 -2.69 36.51
CA LYS A 55 -1.01 -3.92 36.96
C LYS A 55 -1.37 -5.14 36.11
N MET A 56 -2.50 -5.15 35.40
CA MET A 56 -2.87 -6.25 34.52
C MET A 56 -1.99 -6.34 33.26
N LEU A 57 -1.26 -5.27 32.91
CA LEU A 57 -0.33 -5.26 31.77
C LEU A 57 0.94 -6.09 32.01
N THR A 58 1.19 -6.56 33.23
CA THR A 58 2.32 -7.46 33.55
C THR A 58 1.89 -8.92 33.70
N HIS A 59 0.60 -9.22 33.52
CA HIS A 59 0.05 -10.56 33.73
C HIS A 59 0.63 -11.59 32.75
N GLU A 60 0.86 -12.84 33.17
CA GLU A 60 1.47 -13.88 32.31
C GLU A 60 0.62 -14.22 31.07
N ASN A 61 -0.70 -14.24 31.24
CA ASN A 61 -1.64 -14.48 30.15
C ASN A 61 -1.77 -13.26 29.22
N GLY A 62 -1.41 -13.42 27.95
CA GLY A 62 -1.49 -12.37 26.94
C GLY A 62 -2.89 -11.80 26.70
N TRP A 63 -3.92 -12.64 26.74
CA TRP A 63 -5.30 -12.18 26.59
C TRP A 63 -5.71 -11.21 27.70
N VAL A 64 -5.21 -11.41 28.93
CA VAL A 64 -5.47 -10.50 30.05
C VAL A 64 -4.78 -9.15 29.79
N ARG A 65 -3.53 -9.15 29.34
CA ARG A 65 -2.78 -7.93 29.03
C ARG A 65 -3.43 -7.14 27.89
N ASP A 66 -3.73 -7.82 26.77
CA ASP A 66 -4.34 -7.20 25.59
C ASP A 66 -5.73 -6.63 25.91
N THR A 67 -6.53 -7.38 26.69
CA THR A 67 -7.86 -6.92 27.11
C THR A 67 -7.77 -5.74 28.08
N ALA A 68 -6.83 -5.76 29.04
CA ALA A 68 -6.63 -4.63 29.95
C ALA A 68 -6.17 -3.38 29.20
N GLN A 69 -5.18 -3.51 28.30
CA GLN A 69 -4.72 -2.43 27.44
C GLN A 69 -5.87 -1.82 26.63
N ARG A 70 -6.68 -2.67 25.96
CA ARG A 70 -7.86 -2.21 25.22
C ARG A 70 -8.82 -1.43 26.13
N LEU A 71 -9.16 -1.98 27.30
CA LEU A 71 -10.11 -1.35 28.24
C LEU A 71 -9.59 0.00 28.77
N ILE A 72 -8.28 0.13 28.98
CA ILE A 72 -7.65 1.40 29.37
C ILE A 72 -7.77 2.41 28.21
N VAL A 73 -7.33 2.04 27.01
CA VAL A 73 -7.33 2.92 25.83
C VAL A 73 -8.75 3.35 25.45
N GLU A 74 -9.70 2.43 25.33
CA GLU A 74 -11.10 2.72 24.99
C GLU A 74 -11.78 3.62 26.03
N SER A 75 -11.32 3.57 27.28
CA SER A 75 -11.87 4.43 28.33
C SER A 75 -11.37 5.87 28.30
N GLY A 76 -10.24 6.14 27.62
CA GLY A 76 -9.59 7.45 27.64
C GLY A 76 -9.16 7.92 29.03
N ASP A 77 -9.02 7.02 30.01
CA ASP A 77 -8.77 7.38 31.41
C ASP A 77 -7.32 7.84 31.64
N ALA A 78 -7.13 9.16 31.57
CA ALA A 78 -5.84 9.81 31.78
C ALA A 78 -5.27 9.60 33.20
N SER A 79 -6.07 9.18 34.19
CA SER A 79 -5.58 8.88 35.54
C SER A 79 -4.60 7.71 35.58
N THR A 80 -4.59 6.86 34.54
CA THR A 80 -3.67 5.73 34.39
C THR A 80 -2.27 6.13 33.91
N VAL A 81 -2.12 7.32 33.31
CA VAL A 81 -0.87 7.79 32.69
C VAL A 81 0.32 7.78 33.64
N PRO A 82 0.25 8.27 34.90
CA PRO A 82 1.38 8.21 35.83
C PRO A 82 1.89 6.79 36.07
N ALA A 83 0.99 5.82 36.26
CA ALA A 83 1.36 4.42 36.48
C ALA A 83 1.96 3.78 35.22
N LEU A 84 1.47 4.13 34.03
CA LEU A 84 2.04 3.70 32.76
C LEU A 84 3.45 4.25 32.53
N LYS A 85 3.68 5.53 32.86
CA LYS A 85 5.02 6.15 32.81
C LYS A 85 6.00 5.44 33.74
N GLU A 86 5.56 5.06 34.93
CA GLU A 86 6.41 4.29 35.85
C GLU A 86 6.69 2.87 35.33
N MET A 87 5.71 2.23 34.68
CA MET A 87 5.89 0.92 34.06
C MET A 87 6.93 0.89 32.92
N LEU A 88 7.28 2.04 32.32
CA LEU A 88 8.41 2.12 31.37
C LEU A 88 9.76 1.79 32.01
N LYS A 89 9.87 1.74 33.34
CA LYS A 89 11.08 1.30 34.06
C LYS A 89 11.05 -0.16 34.48
N HIS A 90 9.97 -0.88 34.18
CA HIS A 90 9.76 -2.26 34.63
C HIS A 90 10.84 -3.21 34.09
N GLU A 91 11.23 -4.22 34.87
CA GLU A 91 12.31 -5.15 34.50
C GLU A 91 12.03 -5.94 33.21
N ARG A 92 10.77 -6.38 33.03
CA ARG A 92 10.27 -7.12 31.86
C ARG A 92 10.02 -6.18 30.68
N ALA A 93 10.67 -6.47 29.55
CA ALA A 93 10.48 -5.73 28.29
C ALA A 93 9.03 -5.72 27.81
N LEU A 94 8.31 -6.84 27.97
CA LEU A 94 6.91 -6.94 27.57
C LEU A 94 5.99 -5.99 28.34
N ALA A 95 6.26 -5.74 29.61
CA ALA A 95 5.51 -4.76 30.40
C ALA A 95 5.77 -3.33 29.89
N ARG A 96 7.04 -3.01 29.60
CA ARG A 96 7.42 -1.72 29.00
C ARG A 96 6.74 -1.52 27.64
N LEU A 97 6.66 -2.56 26.81
CA LEU A 97 5.95 -2.53 25.53
C LEU A 97 4.45 -2.24 25.71
N HIS A 98 3.76 -2.96 26.59
CA HIS A 98 2.34 -2.70 26.87
C HIS A 98 2.13 -1.28 27.39
N ALA A 99 2.97 -0.80 28.31
CA ALA A 99 2.90 0.57 28.80
C ALA A 99 3.07 1.59 27.67
N LEU A 100 4.07 1.39 26.81
CA LEU A 100 4.38 2.27 25.68
C LEU A 100 3.22 2.35 24.68
N TRP A 101 2.66 1.22 24.26
CA TRP A 101 1.51 1.19 23.35
C TRP A 101 0.21 1.68 23.99
N THR A 102 0.05 1.52 25.31
CA THR A 102 -1.10 2.09 26.03
C THR A 102 -1.00 3.61 26.12
N LEU A 103 0.21 4.15 26.37
CA LEU A 103 0.45 5.60 26.36
C LEU A 103 0.21 6.20 24.97
N ASP A 104 0.62 5.51 23.90
CA ASP A 104 0.33 5.91 22.51
C ASP A 104 -1.18 5.92 22.22
N GLY A 105 -1.89 4.85 22.60
CA GLY A 105 -3.34 4.76 22.45
C GLY A 105 -4.12 5.83 23.23
N LEU A 106 -3.56 6.33 24.34
CA LEU A 106 -4.09 7.45 25.12
C LEU A 106 -3.63 8.83 24.62
N ALA A 107 -2.86 8.90 23.53
CA ALA A 107 -2.22 10.11 23.04
C ALA A 107 -1.37 10.84 24.10
N ALA A 108 -0.75 10.08 25.01
CA ALA A 108 0.03 10.57 26.16
C ALA A 108 1.56 10.52 25.93
N ILE A 109 1.99 10.24 24.70
CA ILE A 109 3.39 10.18 24.30
C ILE A 109 3.95 11.58 24.11
N THR A 110 5.11 11.85 24.71
CA THR A 110 5.86 13.12 24.53
C THR A 110 7.32 12.82 24.18
N PRO A 111 8.04 13.77 23.54
CA PRO A 111 9.46 13.60 23.26
C PRO A 111 10.29 13.26 24.50
N ASP A 112 10.07 13.97 25.62
CA ASP A 112 10.80 13.76 26.87
C ASP A 112 10.57 12.36 27.45
N LEU A 113 9.37 11.81 27.26
CA LEU A 113 9.05 10.45 27.68
C LEU A 113 9.75 9.40 26.81
N LEU A 114 9.87 9.65 25.50
CA LEU A 114 10.42 8.68 24.56
C LEU A 114 11.95 8.65 24.51
N ARG A 115 12.64 9.77 24.71
CA ARG A 115 14.11 9.83 24.60
C ARG A 115 14.82 8.74 25.44
N PRO A 116 14.44 8.47 26.70
CA PRO A 116 15.01 7.35 27.46
C PRO A 116 14.63 5.96 26.90
N VAL A 117 13.47 5.83 26.26
CA VAL A 117 12.99 4.54 25.69
C VAL A 117 13.71 4.21 24.38
N LEU A 118 14.16 5.23 23.63
CA LEU A 118 15.00 5.03 22.44
C LEU A 118 16.36 4.39 22.76
N THR A 119 16.79 4.40 24.02
CA THR A 119 18.02 3.75 24.50
C THR A 119 17.75 2.51 25.36
N ASP A 120 16.52 1.99 25.36
CA ASP A 120 16.14 0.81 26.14
C ASP A 120 17.02 -0.42 25.82
N LYS A 121 17.33 -1.23 26.84
CA LYS A 121 18.14 -2.45 26.68
C LYS A 121 17.52 -3.47 25.72
N ASP A 122 16.19 -3.49 25.59
CA ASP A 122 15.47 -4.43 24.75
C ASP A 122 15.22 -3.88 23.34
N THR A 123 15.58 -4.68 22.34
CA THR A 123 15.47 -4.32 20.92
C THR A 123 14.03 -4.02 20.48
N GLN A 124 13.03 -4.74 21.00
CA GLN A 124 11.63 -4.53 20.60
C GLN A 124 11.07 -3.25 21.22
N VAL A 125 11.48 -2.92 22.45
CA VAL A 125 11.09 -1.66 23.10
C VAL A 125 11.63 -0.46 22.31
N ARG A 126 12.91 -0.49 21.91
CA ARG A 126 13.49 0.57 21.04
C ARG A 126 12.76 0.68 19.71
N ALA A 127 12.47 -0.45 19.06
CA ALA A 127 11.74 -0.47 17.78
C ALA A 127 10.32 0.11 17.92
N ALA A 128 9.62 -0.19 19.00
CA ALA A 128 8.30 0.37 19.29
C ALA A 128 8.38 1.89 19.54
N ALA A 129 9.36 2.36 20.30
CA ALA A 129 9.58 3.79 20.54
C ALA A 129 9.85 4.57 19.25
N VAL A 130 10.69 4.02 18.36
CA VAL A 130 10.93 4.60 17.02
C VAL A 130 9.64 4.73 16.21
N ARG A 131 8.78 3.70 16.25
CA ARG A 131 7.54 3.67 15.46
C ARG A 131 6.56 4.78 15.87
N ILE A 132 6.40 5.00 17.17
CA ILE A 132 5.45 5.98 17.74
C ILE A 132 6.06 7.37 17.95
N ALA A 133 7.36 7.55 17.73
CA ALA A 133 8.02 8.84 17.90
C ALA A 133 7.32 9.95 17.09
N PRO A 134 6.99 11.11 17.69
CA PRO A 134 6.40 12.22 16.96
C PRO A 134 7.41 12.84 15.98
N ARG A 135 6.89 13.65 15.03
CA ARG A 135 7.68 14.23 13.93
C ARG A 135 8.81 15.14 14.42
N ASP A 136 8.61 15.85 15.51
CA ASP A 136 9.58 16.76 16.13
C ASP A 136 10.81 16.05 16.74
N MET A 137 10.74 14.72 16.93
CA MET A 137 11.88 13.87 17.29
C MET A 137 12.74 13.45 16.09
N ALA A 138 12.55 14.03 14.90
CA ALA A 138 13.37 13.70 13.73
C ALA A 138 14.88 13.75 13.99
N PRO A 139 15.44 14.74 14.73
CA PRO A 139 16.87 14.74 15.07
C PRO A 139 17.29 13.54 15.92
N ASP A 140 16.50 13.15 16.93
CA ASP A 140 16.75 11.99 17.77
C ASP A 140 16.77 10.70 16.93
N LEU A 141 15.79 10.55 16.02
CA LEU A 141 15.69 9.41 15.11
C LEU A 141 16.87 9.35 14.12
N ILE A 142 17.27 10.49 13.54
CA ILE A 142 18.42 10.56 12.62
C ILE A 142 19.71 10.11 13.34
N ALA A 143 19.89 10.48 14.62
CA ALA A 143 21.04 10.04 15.41
C ALA A 143 21.07 8.51 15.62
N MET A 144 19.91 7.84 15.60
CA MET A 144 19.80 6.38 15.73
C MET A 144 20.23 5.60 14.48
N THR A 145 20.60 6.25 13.37
CA THR A 145 21.12 5.55 12.17
C THR A 145 22.41 4.74 12.44
N THR A 146 23.05 4.96 13.59
CA THR A 146 24.22 4.21 14.08
C THR A 146 23.88 2.97 14.91
N GLU A 147 22.59 2.70 15.16
CA GLU A 147 22.11 1.48 15.83
C GLU A 147 22.57 0.22 15.09
N LYS A 148 22.70 -0.90 15.81
CA LYS A 148 23.24 -2.16 15.29
C LYS A 148 22.17 -3.21 15.02
N GLN A 149 21.03 -3.14 15.71
CA GLN A 149 19.98 -4.13 15.60
C GLN A 149 19.13 -3.92 14.33
N PRO A 150 19.10 -4.90 13.38
CA PRO A 150 18.38 -4.73 12.12
C PRO A 150 16.89 -4.43 12.28
N LEU A 151 16.25 -4.97 13.32
CA LEU A 151 14.84 -4.71 13.60
C LEU A 151 14.60 -3.22 13.88
N VAL A 152 15.44 -2.59 14.72
CA VAL A 152 15.31 -1.17 15.06
C VAL A 152 15.60 -0.31 13.83
N LEU A 153 16.65 -0.64 13.08
CA LEU A 153 17.00 0.06 11.84
C LEU A 153 15.91 -0.03 10.77
N ALA A 154 15.21 -1.17 10.66
CA ALA A 154 14.08 -1.31 9.74
C ALA A 154 12.91 -0.41 10.15
N HIS A 155 12.54 -0.40 11.44
CA HIS A 155 11.51 0.52 11.95
C HIS A 155 11.93 1.99 11.80
N LEU A 156 13.22 2.29 11.98
CA LEU A 156 13.77 3.63 11.78
C LEU A 156 13.68 4.07 10.32
N ALA A 157 14.02 3.19 9.38
CA ALA A 157 13.91 3.46 7.96
C ALA A 157 12.46 3.72 7.52
N ILE A 158 11.50 2.94 8.01
CA ILE A 158 10.06 3.18 7.80
C ILE A 158 9.67 4.56 8.35
N LYS A 159 10.08 4.85 9.59
CA LYS A 159 9.70 6.09 10.26
C LYS A 159 10.27 7.31 9.55
N LEU A 160 11.57 7.34 9.29
CA LEU A 160 12.25 8.48 8.68
C LEU A 160 11.72 8.79 7.28
N THR A 161 11.52 7.77 6.44
CA THR A 161 10.98 7.98 5.09
C THR A 161 9.52 8.48 5.12
N SER A 162 8.72 8.07 6.11
CA SER A 162 7.37 8.61 6.31
C SER A 162 7.32 10.10 6.71
N LEU A 163 8.43 10.65 7.24
CA LEU A 163 8.48 12.06 7.64
C LEU A 163 8.50 13.02 6.44
N ASN A 164 8.82 12.56 5.24
CA ASN A 164 8.90 13.42 4.05
C ASN A 164 9.79 14.65 4.26
N MET A 165 10.97 14.46 4.86
CA MET A 165 11.96 15.52 5.13
C MET A 165 13.27 15.24 4.39
N PRO A 166 13.88 16.22 3.71
CA PRO A 166 15.16 16.02 3.01
C PRO A 166 16.27 15.48 3.91
N GLU A 167 16.35 15.93 5.17
CA GLU A 167 17.36 15.49 6.13
C GLU A 167 17.14 14.03 6.55
N ALA A 168 15.87 13.61 6.66
CA ALA A 168 15.50 12.23 6.95
C ALA A 168 15.82 11.30 5.77
N ASP A 169 15.54 11.74 4.53
CA ASP A 169 15.89 11.02 3.32
C ASP A 169 17.42 10.86 3.19
N ALA A 170 18.18 11.92 3.46
CA ALA A 170 19.64 11.86 3.49
C ALA A 170 20.17 10.90 4.57
N ALA A 171 19.54 10.87 5.74
CA ALA A 171 19.89 9.93 6.82
C ALA A 171 19.60 8.47 6.43
N VAL A 172 18.46 8.21 5.79
CA VAL A 172 18.10 6.87 5.29
C VAL A 172 19.04 6.45 4.15
N ALA A 173 19.44 7.37 3.27
CA ALA A 173 20.43 7.07 2.23
C ALA A 173 21.78 6.64 2.83
N LYS A 174 22.26 7.33 3.87
CA LYS A 174 23.47 6.93 4.62
C LYS A 174 23.30 5.56 5.30
N LEU A 175 22.14 5.31 5.91
CA LEU A 175 21.81 4.01 6.51
C LEU A 175 21.83 2.89 5.48
N LEU A 176 21.24 3.09 4.31
CA LEU A 176 21.22 2.10 3.23
C LEU A 176 22.59 1.92 2.58
N ALA A 177 23.43 2.95 2.56
CA ALA A 177 24.81 2.83 2.13
C ALA A 177 25.62 1.91 3.06
N SER A 178 25.30 1.79 4.35
CA SER A 178 25.98 0.85 5.26
C SER A 178 25.26 -0.50 5.40
N SER A 179 23.96 -0.57 5.12
CA SER A 179 23.12 -1.73 5.49
C SER A 179 22.15 -2.21 4.41
N GLY A 180 22.23 -1.69 3.18
CA GLY A 180 21.28 -1.96 2.09
C GLY A 180 21.18 -3.41 1.63
N LYS A 181 22.14 -4.29 1.97
CA LYS A 181 21.99 -5.74 1.78
C LYS A 181 20.95 -6.36 2.70
N ASN A 182 20.76 -5.80 3.90
CA ASN A 182 19.77 -6.30 4.84
C ASN A 182 18.36 -6.04 4.30
N THR A 183 17.66 -7.12 3.95
CA THR A 183 16.32 -7.03 3.35
C THR A 183 15.34 -6.28 4.23
N LEU A 184 15.34 -6.49 5.56
CA LEU A 184 14.39 -5.80 6.44
C LEU A 184 14.57 -4.28 6.43
N ILE A 185 15.83 -3.81 6.47
CA ILE A 185 16.14 -2.38 6.45
C ILE A 185 15.81 -1.78 5.07
N ARG A 186 16.21 -2.48 4.00
CA ARG A 186 15.93 -2.05 2.62
C ARG A 186 14.42 -1.94 2.38
N GLU A 187 13.66 -3.00 2.60
CA GLU A 187 12.20 -2.98 2.40
C GLU A 187 11.54 -1.94 3.31
N GLY A 188 11.99 -1.82 4.56
CA GLY A 188 11.52 -0.79 5.49
C GLY A 188 11.66 0.62 4.92
N ALA A 189 12.83 0.97 4.37
CA ALA A 189 13.04 2.26 3.72
C ALA A 189 12.11 2.46 2.51
N LEU A 190 11.97 1.44 1.66
CA LEU A 190 11.18 1.55 0.43
C LEU A 190 9.69 1.84 0.68
N THR A 191 9.15 1.43 1.83
CA THR A 191 7.72 1.64 2.16
C THR A 191 7.29 3.12 2.18
N GLY A 192 8.18 4.04 2.57
CA GLY A 192 7.90 5.48 2.63
C GLY A 192 8.35 6.27 1.41
N LEU A 193 8.97 5.63 0.41
CA LEU A 193 9.58 6.30 -0.74
C LEU A 193 8.69 6.40 -1.99
N ARG A 194 7.40 6.08 -1.85
CA ARG A 194 6.47 6.08 -2.97
C ARG A 194 6.43 7.44 -3.69
N GLY A 195 6.65 7.43 -5.00
CA GLY A 195 6.69 8.63 -5.84
C GLY A 195 7.98 9.46 -5.70
N LYS A 196 8.91 9.03 -4.85
CA LYS A 196 10.22 9.66 -4.63
C LYS A 196 11.38 8.75 -5.01
N GLU A 197 11.12 7.59 -5.57
CA GLU A 197 12.10 6.52 -5.79
C GLU A 197 13.27 7.00 -6.65
N ALA A 198 12.99 7.67 -7.77
CA ALA A 198 14.01 8.19 -8.67
C ALA A 198 14.82 9.34 -8.04
N ALA A 199 14.18 10.21 -7.25
CA ALA A 199 14.88 11.29 -6.54
C ALA A 199 15.77 10.74 -5.42
N PHE A 200 15.26 9.78 -4.64
CA PHE A 200 16.00 9.11 -3.59
C PHE A 200 17.17 8.28 -4.15
N ALA A 201 16.99 7.63 -5.30
CA ALA A 201 18.07 6.92 -5.98
C ALA A 201 19.26 7.84 -6.31
N LYS A 202 19.01 9.11 -6.69
CA LYS A 202 20.08 10.11 -6.90
C LYS A 202 20.79 10.46 -5.59
N VAL A 203 20.04 10.65 -4.50
CA VAL A 203 20.63 10.91 -3.16
C VAL A 203 21.50 9.75 -2.70
N LEU A 204 21.03 8.52 -2.88
CA LEU A 204 21.79 7.31 -2.54
C LEU A 204 23.01 7.14 -3.45
N ALA A 205 22.88 7.39 -4.75
CA ALA A 205 24.00 7.29 -5.68
C ALA A 205 25.15 8.24 -5.33
N ALA A 206 24.84 9.43 -4.80
CA ALA A 206 25.85 10.37 -4.30
C ALA A 206 26.64 9.85 -3.09
N GLN A 207 26.16 8.80 -2.40
CA GLN A 207 26.89 8.14 -1.30
C GLN A 207 27.82 7.03 -1.79
N LEU A 208 27.87 6.73 -3.09
CA LEU A 208 28.61 5.58 -3.61
C LEU A 208 30.12 5.72 -3.41
N THR A 209 30.70 4.71 -2.77
CA THR A 209 32.14 4.48 -2.66
C THR A 209 32.46 3.05 -3.07
N LYS A 210 33.76 2.74 -3.25
CA LYS A 210 34.20 1.37 -3.53
C LYS A 210 33.80 0.40 -2.41
N ASP A 211 33.89 0.85 -1.16
CA ASP A 211 33.68 0.01 0.03
C ASP A 211 32.20 -0.30 0.29
N ASN A 212 31.30 0.62 -0.08
CA ASN A 212 29.87 0.48 0.19
C ASN A 212 29.04 0.04 -1.03
N SER A 213 29.67 -0.11 -2.21
CA SER A 213 29.02 -0.51 -3.46
C SER A 213 28.10 -1.72 -3.26
N ALA A 214 28.57 -2.74 -2.55
CA ALA A 214 27.81 -3.96 -2.32
C ALA A 214 26.52 -3.77 -1.49
N GLN A 215 26.42 -2.68 -0.70
CA GLN A 215 25.22 -2.29 0.04
C GLN A 215 24.24 -1.50 -0.84
N ILE A 216 24.76 -0.60 -1.68
CA ILE A 216 23.95 0.30 -2.52
C ILE A 216 23.31 -0.42 -3.70
N MET A 217 24.00 -1.34 -4.36
CA MET A 217 23.49 -2.00 -5.57
C MET A 217 22.09 -2.64 -5.41
N PRO A 218 21.81 -3.47 -4.39
CA PRO A 218 20.48 -4.07 -4.24
C PRO A 218 19.38 -3.02 -3.96
N VAL A 219 19.73 -1.88 -3.38
CA VAL A 219 18.79 -0.78 -3.15
C VAL A 219 18.46 -0.07 -4.46
N ILE A 220 19.47 0.24 -5.28
CA ILE A 220 19.27 0.82 -6.62
C ILE A 220 18.44 -0.12 -7.51
N GLU A 221 18.74 -1.42 -7.50
CA GLU A 221 17.94 -2.43 -8.22
C GLU A 221 16.47 -2.43 -7.76
N SER A 222 16.23 -2.37 -6.45
CA SER A 222 14.87 -2.36 -5.88
C SER A 222 14.11 -1.07 -6.22
N LEU A 223 14.75 0.09 -6.11
CA LEU A 223 14.16 1.38 -6.50
C LEU A 223 13.80 1.40 -7.99
N ALA A 224 14.69 0.89 -8.83
CA ALA A 224 14.46 0.76 -10.26
C ALA A 224 13.32 -0.20 -10.60
N ALA A 225 13.22 -1.32 -9.88
CA ALA A 225 12.09 -2.25 -10.00
C ALA A 225 10.76 -1.61 -9.60
N LEU A 226 10.74 -0.82 -8.52
CA LEU A 226 9.55 -0.07 -8.09
C LEU A 226 9.13 0.97 -9.14
N VAL A 227 10.07 1.74 -9.70
CA VAL A 227 9.80 2.68 -10.79
C VAL A 227 9.28 1.96 -12.03
N ALA A 228 9.88 0.83 -12.40
CA ALA A 228 9.41 -0.02 -13.47
C ALA A 228 7.97 -0.49 -13.23
N GLN A 229 7.62 -0.89 -12.01
CA GLN A 229 6.28 -1.33 -11.67
C GLN A 229 5.28 -0.16 -11.61
N ALA A 230 5.70 1.02 -11.18
CA ALA A 230 4.88 2.23 -11.15
C ALA A 230 4.44 2.67 -12.55
N GLY A 231 5.21 2.34 -13.59
CA GLY A 231 4.80 2.52 -14.98
C GLY A 231 4.61 3.98 -15.38
N LYS A 232 5.37 4.90 -14.76
CA LYS A 232 5.35 6.34 -15.03
C LYS A 232 6.56 6.76 -15.84
N ALA A 233 6.33 7.54 -16.91
CA ALA A 233 7.37 7.89 -17.86
C ALA A 233 8.51 8.72 -17.23
N GLY A 234 8.17 9.79 -16.50
CA GLY A 234 9.16 10.71 -15.91
C GLY A 234 10.13 10.06 -14.92
N PRO A 235 9.65 9.36 -13.86
CA PRO A 235 10.53 8.64 -12.94
C PRO A 235 11.39 7.56 -13.63
N PHE A 236 10.86 6.90 -14.66
CA PHE A 236 11.58 5.89 -15.43
C PHE A 236 12.73 6.51 -16.22
N GLU A 237 12.47 7.60 -16.93
CA GLU A 237 13.49 8.38 -17.65
C GLU A 237 14.55 8.92 -16.69
N ALA A 238 14.15 9.46 -15.53
CA ALA A 238 15.08 9.94 -14.51
C ALA A 238 16.06 8.86 -13.99
N LEU A 239 15.63 7.60 -13.95
CA LEU A 239 16.53 6.47 -13.60
C LEU A 239 17.41 6.02 -14.77
N LEU A 240 16.95 6.14 -16.02
CA LEU A 240 17.81 5.93 -17.18
C LEU A 240 18.94 6.96 -17.21
N ASP A 241 18.63 8.21 -16.93
CA ASP A 241 19.61 9.29 -16.87
C ASP A 241 20.57 9.10 -15.70
N LEU A 242 20.06 8.69 -14.53
CA LEU A 242 20.93 8.29 -13.42
C LEU A 242 21.88 7.17 -13.85
N ALA A 243 21.37 6.10 -14.47
CA ALA A 243 22.19 4.97 -14.93
C ALA A 243 23.23 5.40 -15.98
N ALA A 244 22.87 6.28 -16.91
CA ALA A 244 23.77 6.78 -17.95
C ALA A 244 24.86 7.71 -17.40
N SER A 245 24.60 8.40 -16.28
CA SER A 245 25.59 9.25 -15.59
C SER A 245 26.66 8.47 -14.83
N GLN A 246 26.45 7.16 -14.59
CA GLN A 246 27.39 6.31 -13.86
C GLN A 246 28.55 5.83 -14.75
N PRO A 247 29.68 5.39 -14.15
CA PRO A 247 30.78 4.79 -14.90
C PRO A 247 30.29 3.67 -15.83
N GLN A 248 30.85 3.65 -17.05
CA GLN A 248 30.48 2.71 -18.11
C GLN A 248 30.60 1.26 -17.63
N ALA A 249 29.54 0.47 -17.82
CA ALA A 249 29.40 -0.90 -17.37
C ALA A 249 29.66 -1.11 -15.85
N GLY A 250 29.51 -0.04 -15.05
CA GLY A 250 29.65 -0.09 -13.60
C GLY A 250 28.49 -0.83 -12.93
N ALA A 251 28.73 -1.36 -11.73
CA ALA A 251 27.74 -2.14 -10.98
C ALA A 251 26.41 -1.40 -10.77
N MET A 252 26.44 -0.07 -10.55
CA MET A 252 25.23 0.72 -10.35
C MET A 252 24.40 0.86 -11.63
N GLN A 253 25.07 1.07 -12.76
CA GLN A 253 24.42 1.12 -14.06
C GLN A 253 23.72 -0.21 -14.35
N VAL A 254 24.40 -1.35 -14.12
CA VAL A 254 23.81 -2.69 -14.28
C VAL A 254 22.64 -2.91 -13.32
N ALA A 255 22.77 -2.53 -12.04
CA ALA A 255 21.70 -2.65 -11.05
C ALA A 255 20.45 -1.86 -11.44
N ALA A 256 20.62 -0.62 -11.89
CA ALA A 256 19.51 0.22 -12.35
C ALA A 256 18.81 -0.39 -13.58
N ILE A 257 19.57 -0.81 -14.59
CA ILE A 257 19.00 -1.45 -15.80
C ILE A 257 18.30 -2.76 -15.47
N LYS A 258 18.88 -3.58 -14.58
CA LYS A 258 18.27 -4.83 -14.12
C LYS A 258 16.93 -4.56 -13.42
N GLY A 259 16.86 -3.58 -12.53
CA GLY A 259 15.61 -3.18 -11.89
C GLY A 259 14.58 -2.67 -12.89
N LEU A 260 14.97 -1.76 -13.80
CA LEU A 260 14.07 -1.20 -14.82
C LEU A 260 13.53 -2.25 -15.81
N ALA A 261 14.30 -3.32 -16.06
CA ALA A 261 13.89 -4.44 -16.88
C ALA A 261 12.80 -5.32 -16.22
N THR A 262 12.52 -5.12 -14.93
CA THR A 262 11.44 -5.83 -14.23
C THR A 262 10.09 -5.49 -14.87
N SER A 263 9.33 -6.53 -15.21
CA SER A 263 8.04 -6.42 -15.89
C SER A 263 6.96 -7.13 -15.09
N GLY A 264 6.36 -6.41 -14.14
CA GLY A 264 5.14 -6.83 -13.42
C GLY A 264 5.13 -8.29 -12.94
N ASP A 265 3.96 -8.91 -12.95
CA ASP A 265 3.80 -10.35 -12.67
C ASP A 265 4.41 -11.18 -13.82
N PRO A 266 5.42 -12.03 -13.55
CA PRO A 266 6.02 -12.91 -14.57
C PRO A 266 5.02 -13.88 -15.22
N LYS A 267 3.87 -14.13 -14.58
CA LYS A 267 2.78 -14.97 -15.10
C LYS A 267 1.78 -14.19 -15.94
N SER A 268 1.85 -12.87 -15.96
CA SER A 268 0.97 -12.03 -16.78
C SER A 268 1.24 -12.25 -18.25
N LYS A 269 0.18 -12.53 -19.02
CA LYS A 269 0.22 -12.55 -20.49
C LYS A 269 0.05 -11.16 -21.10
N THR A 270 -0.30 -10.17 -20.29
CA THR A 270 -0.47 -8.79 -20.73
C THR A 270 0.91 -8.14 -20.84
N PRO A 271 1.27 -7.56 -22.01
CA PRO A 271 2.53 -6.86 -22.15
C PRO A 271 2.61 -5.67 -21.19
N PRO A 272 3.81 -5.29 -20.70
CA PRO A 272 3.97 -4.09 -19.87
C PRO A 272 3.45 -2.84 -20.58
N LYS A 273 2.89 -1.90 -19.81
CA LYS A 273 2.49 -0.57 -20.29
C LYS A 273 3.68 0.09 -21.00
N LEU A 274 3.41 0.60 -22.21
CA LEU A 274 4.34 1.46 -22.93
C LEU A 274 4.41 2.83 -22.26
N LEU A 275 5.62 3.31 -22.03
CA LEU A 275 5.92 4.61 -21.44
C LEU A 275 6.16 5.61 -22.57
N TRP A 276 5.27 6.58 -22.69
CA TRP A 276 5.35 7.63 -23.70
C TRP A 276 6.25 8.75 -23.22
N LEU A 277 7.27 9.05 -24.01
CA LEU A 277 8.23 10.12 -23.81
C LEU A 277 8.06 11.16 -24.91
N ASP A 278 8.41 12.40 -24.60
CA ASP A 278 8.31 13.52 -25.55
C ASP A 278 9.32 13.39 -26.69
N ALA A 279 10.49 12.79 -26.42
CA ALA A 279 11.56 12.57 -27.39
C ALA A 279 12.39 11.31 -27.04
N ALA A 280 13.34 10.97 -27.90
CA ALA A 280 14.30 9.89 -27.64
C ALA A 280 15.26 10.30 -26.49
N PRO A 281 15.36 9.53 -25.39
CA PRO A 281 16.29 9.87 -24.31
C PRO A 281 17.74 9.78 -24.75
N ALA A 282 18.53 10.80 -24.44
CA ALA A 282 19.96 10.81 -24.72
C ALA A 282 20.70 9.66 -24.02
N SER A 283 20.19 9.24 -22.85
CA SER A 283 20.71 8.13 -22.05
C SER A 283 20.71 6.79 -22.79
N LEU A 284 19.79 6.55 -23.74
CA LEU A 284 19.70 5.28 -24.45
C LEU A 284 20.95 4.95 -25.27
N LYS A 285 21.54 5.94 -25.93
CA LYS A 285 22.76 5.72 -26.74
C LYS A 285 23.92 5.30 -25.84
N THR A 286 24.12 6.03 -24.74
CA THR A 286 25.16 5.75 -23.74
C THR A 286 24.98 4.36 -23.14
N LEU A 287 23.76 4.02 -22.73
CA LEU A 287 23.46 2.73 -22.11
C LEU A 287 23.58 1.57 -23.09
N LYS A 288 23.18 1.74 -24.35
CA LYS A 288 23.32 0.70 -25.39
C LYS A 288 24.79 0.32 -25.62
N THR A 289 25.69 1.32 -25.63
CA THR A 289 27.13 1.07 -25.76
C THR A 289 27.68 0.38 -24.51
N ALA A 290 27.21 0.74 -23.32
CA ALA A 290 27.67 0.18 -22.06
C ALA A 290 27.20 -1.28 -21.84
N MET A 291 25.96 -1.59 -22.20
CA MET A 291 25.31 -2.89 -21.98
C MET A 291 25.63 -3.86 -23.12
N SER A 292 26.92 -4.16 -23.31
CA SER A 292 27.43 -4.92 -24.44
C SER A 292 27.50 -6.44 -24.22
N ASP A 293 27.59 -6.90 -22.97
CA ASP A 293 27.55 -8.33 -22.68
C ASP A 293 26.14 -8.91 -22.92
N LYS A 294 26.07 -10.22 -23.21
CA LYS A 294 24.83 -10.90 -23.59
C LYS A 294 23.69 -10.71 -22.57
N THR A 295 24.00 -10.68 -21.28
CA THR A 295 23.00 -10.57 -20.22
C THR A 295 22.49 -9.14 -20.12
N SER A 296 23.41 -8.18 -20.00
CA SER A 296 23.04 -6.77 -19.88
C SER A 296 22.37 -6.23 -21.14
N ALA A 297 22.79 -6.68 -22.33
CA ALA A 297 22.15 -6.35 -23.60
C ALA A 297 20.67 -6.80 -23.63
N LYS A 298 20.38 -7.99 -23.10
CA LYS A 298 18.99 -8.51 -23.02
C LYS A 298 18.14 -7.70 -22.04
N LEU A 299 18.71 -7.33 -20.88
CA LEU A 299 18.04 -6.47 -19.92
C LEU A 299 17.74 -5.10 -20.53
N PHE A 300 18.74 -4.49 -21.17
CA PHE A 300 18.59 -3.20 -21.83
C PHE A 300 17.56 -3.24 -22.97
N ALA A 301 17.54 -4.29 -23.80
CA ALA A 301 16.52 -4.45 -24.84
C ALA A 301 15.10 -4.53 -24.24
N SER A 302 14.95 -5.17 -23.07
CA SER A 302 13.66 -5.23 -22.36
C SER A 302 13.23 -3.85 -21.83
N VAL A 303 14.19 -3.03 -21.37
CA VAL A 303 13.98 -1.64 -20.98
C VAL A 303 13.58 -0.78 -22.18
N GLU A 304 14.34 -0.85 -23.29
CA GLU A 304 14.09 -0.07 -24.50
C GLU A 304 12.73 -0.42 -25.14
N ALA A 305 12.31 -1.69 -25.09
CA ALA A 305 11.02 -2.14 -25.61
C ALA A 305 9.81 -1.51 -24.89
N ARG A 306 9.99 -1.02 -23.66
CA ARG A 306 8.94 -0.36 -22.88
C ARG A 306 8.77 1.12 -23.19
N LEU A 307 9.71 1.73 -23.90
CA LEU A 307 9.68 3.16 -24.20
C LEU A 307 9.09 3.42 -25.58
N ALA A 308 8.33 4.49 -25.73
CA ALA A 308 7.82 4.98 -27.00
C ALA A 308 7.94 6.51 -27.06
N TRP A 309 8.23 7.05 -28.24
CA TRP A 309 8.25 8.50 -28.48
C TRP A 309 7.88 8.75 -29.95
N PRO A 310 7.46 9.97 -30.31
CA PRO A 310 7.17 10.33 -31.69
C PRO A 310 8.35 10.03 -32.63
N GLY A 311 8.13 9.21 -33.66
CA GLY A 311 9.16 8.84 -34.64
C GLY A 311 10.04 7.65 -34.27
N LYS A 312 9.84 6.98 -33.12
CA LYS A 312 10.55 5.73 -32.81
C LYS A 312 10.18 4.63 -33.84
N PRO A 313 11.15 4.00 -34.53
CA PRO A 313 10.86 2.88 -35.43
C PRO A 313 10.14 1.74 -34.70
N GLY A 314 9.03 1.27 -35.26
CA GLY A 314 8.25 0.15 -34.71
C GLY A 314 7.36 0.50 -33.52
N ALA A 315 7.36 1.74 -33.03
CA ALA A 315 6.42 2.17 -32.00
C ALA A 315 5.00 2.40 -32.58
N PRO A 316 3.93 2.16 -31.81
CA PRO A 316 2.57 2.55 -32.22
C PRO A 316 2.46 4.07 -32.41
N LYS A 317 1.31 4.57 -32.90
CA LYS A 317 1.06 6.01 -32.94
C LYS A 317 0.93 6.56 -31.50
N PRO A 318 1.47 7.77 -31.21
CA PRO A 318 1.26 8.42 -29.93
C PRO A 318 -0.23 8.52 -29.56
N PRO A 319 -0.59 8.37 -28.28
CA PRO A 319 -1.94 8.62 -27.82
C PRO A 319 -2.30 10.06 -28.11
N VAL A 320 -3.43 10.27 -28.77
CA VAL A 320 -3.94 11.61 -29.06
C VAL A 320 -4.61 12.15 -27.80
N ILE A 321 -3.90 13.02 -27.09
CA ILE A 321 -4.43 13.70 -25.90
C ILE A 321 -5.06 15.00 -26.37
N VAL A 322 -6.39 15.07 -26.38
CA VAL A 322 -7.10 16.33 -26.60
C VAL A 322 -7.03 17.15 -25.30
N PRO A 323 -6.48 18.38 -25.33
CA PRO A 323 -6.50 19.26 -24.16
C PRO A 323 -7.93 19.47 -23.66
N LEU A 324 -8.11 19.51 -22.34
CA LEU A 324 -9.42 19.81 -21.76
C LEU A 324 -9.78 21.27 -22.09
N THR A 325 -11.04 21.51 -22.40
CA THR A 325 -11.57 22.88 -22.43
C THR A 325 -11.58 23.46 -21.01
N GLU A 326 -11.80 24.77 -20.88
CA GLU A 326 -11.94 25.42 -19.57
C GLU A 326 -13.07 24.79 -18.74
N THR A 327 -14.23 24.54 -19.34
CA THR A 327 -15.37 23.87 -18.70
C THR A 327 -15.01 22.45 -18.24
N GLN A 328 -14.31 21.67 -19.07
CA GLN A 328 -13.89 20.32 -18.70
C GLN A 328 -12.80 20.32 -17.63
N THR A 329 -11.96 21.36 -17.58
CA THR A 329 -10.95 21.55 -16.54
C THR A 329 -11.63 21.83 -15.19
N ALA A 330 -12.67 22.66 -15.17
CA ALA A 330 -13.48 22.86 -13.97
C ALA A 330 -14.16 21.56 -13.50
N LEU A 331 -14.68 20.75 -14.43
CA LEU A 331 -15.21 19.40 -14.12
C LEU A 331 -14.13 18.47 -13.54
N PHE A 332 -12.92 18.47 -14.11
CA PHE A 332 -11.81 17.68 -13.61
C PHE A 332 -11.45 18.04 -12.16
N GLU A 333 -11.31 19.33 -11.85
CA GLU A 333 -10.98 19.78 -10.48
C GLU A 333 -12.10 19.45 -9.48
N LYS A 334 -13.37 19.64 -9.89
CA LYS A 334 -14.52 19.21 -9.09
C LYS A 334 -14.48 17.69 -8.83
N GLY A 335 -14.19 16.92 -9.87
CA GLY A 335 -14.02 15.46 -9.81
C GLY A 335 -12.92 15.00 -8.86
N LYS A 336 -11.79 15.71 -8.83
CA LYS A 336 -10.68 15.47 -7.91
C LYS A 336 -11.09 15.65 -6.45
N THR A 337 -11.86 16.70 -6.14
CA THR A 337 -12.41 16.91 -4.80
C THR A 337 -13.33 15.76 -4.41
N ILE A 338 -14.28 15.39 -5.27
CA ILE A 338 -15.19 14.27 -5.04
C ILE A 338 -14.44 12.96 -4.80
N TYR A 339 -13.45 12.66 -5.65
CA TYR A 339 -12.61 11.47 -5.51
C TYR A 339 -11.94 11.43 -4.15
N THR A 340 -11.31 12.53 -3.76
CA THR A 340 -10.58 12.64 -2.49
C THR A 340 -11.50 12.44 -1.29
N THR A 341 -12.74 12.97 -1.35
CA THR A 341 -13.70 12.90 -0.24
C THR A 341 -14.43 11.56 -0.15
N LEU A 342 -14.79 10.94 -1.28
CA LEU A 342 -15.72 9.80 -1.29
C LEU A 342 -15.08 8.49 -1.78
N CYS A 343 -14.15 8.55 -2.73
CA CYS A 343 -13.61 7.36 -3.38
C CYS A 343 -12.27 6.91 -2.76
N ALA A 344 -11.45 7.86 -2.31
CA ALA A 344 -10.10 7.61 -1.83
C ALA A 344 -10.03 6.78 -0.55
N ALA A 345 -11.09 6.71 0.26
CA ALA A 345 -11.12 5.85 1.45
C ALA A 345 -10.93 4.36 1.09
N CYS A 346 -11.48 3.93 -0.05
CA CYS A 346 -11.35 2.55 -0.53
C CYS A 346 -10.28 2.46 -1.64
N HIS A 347 -10.34 3.34 -2.65
CA HIS A 347 -9.44 3.29 -3.81
C HIS A 347 -8.07 3.93 -3.58
N GLN A 348 -7.86 4.52 -2.40
CA GLN A 348 -6.67 5.27 -1.97
C GLN A 348 -6.44 6.56 -2.75
N PRO A 349 -5.79 7.59 -2.17
CA PRO A 349 -5.51 8.85 -2.89
C PRO A 349 -4.74 8.65 -4.20
N HIS A 350 -3.91 7.60 -4.26
CA HIS A 350 -3.11 7.23 -5.43
C HIS A 350 -3.84 6.30 -6.42
N GLY A 351 -5.08 5.88 -6.15
CA GLY A 351 -5.88 5.09 -7.10
C GLY A 351 -5.49 3.63 -7.28
N PHE A 352 -4.61 3.08 -6.44
CA PHE A 352 -4.17 1.68 -6.57
C PHE A 352 -5.07 0.70 -5.82
N GLY A 353 -6.12 1.21 -5.15
CA GLY A 353 -6.94 0.37 -4.30
C GLY A 353 -6.22 -0.08 -3.04
N LEU A 354 -6.90 -0.96 -2.32
CA LEU A 354 -6.37 -1.66 -1.16
C LEU A 354 -6.63 -3.15 -1.39
N ASP A 355 -5.56 -3.95 -1.34
CA ASP A 355 -5.65 -5.39 -1.63
C ASP A 355 -6.66 -6.08 -0.70
N GLY A 356 -7.50 -6.95 -1.27
CA GLY A 356 -8.60 -7.58 -0.55
C GLY A 356 -9.82 -6.69 -0.26
N LEU A 357 -9.74 -5.37 -0.46
CA LEU A 357 -10.86 -4.43 -0.24
C LEU A 357 -11.40 -3.83 -1.55
N ALA A 358 -10.57 -3.08 -2.27
CA ALA A 358 -11.00 -2.30 -3.43
C ALA A 358 -9.98 -2.41 -4.58
N PRO A 359 -10.43 -2.55 -5.83
CA PRO A 359 -9.54 -2.67 -6.98
C PRO A 359 -8.79 -1.37 -7.30
N PRO A 360 -7.65 -1.46 -8.01
CA PRO A 360 -7.00 -0.30 -8.58
C PRO A 360 -7.90 0.34 -9.65
N LEU A 361 -7.88 1.68 -9.68
CA LEU A 361 -8.44 2.52 -10.73
C LEU A 361 -7.36 2.99 -11.70
N VAL A 362 -6.11 3.10 -11.24
CA VAL A 362 -4.92 3.31 -12.08
C VAL A 362 -4.81 2.18 -13.10
N ASP A 363 -4.71 2.55 -14.38
CA ASP A 363 -4.58 1.66 -15.54
C ASP A 363 -5.65 0.56 -15.62
N SER A 364 -6.81 0.76 -14.96
CA SER A 364 -7.91 -0.19 -14.94
C SER A 364 -8.61 -0.27 -16.30
N GLU A 365 -8.86 -1.48 -16.78
CA GLU A 365 -9.60 -1.73 -18.02
C GLU A 365 -11.03 -1.16 -17.97
N TRP A 366 -11.59 -1.01 -16.77
CA TRP A 366 -12.90 -0.41 -16.54
C TRP A 366 -12.84 1.11 -16.63
N VAL A 367 -11.79 1.74 -16.08
CA VAL A 367 -11.61 3.20 -16.08
C VAL A 367 -11.28 3.71 -17.49
N LEU A 368 -10.37 3.02 -18.18
CA LEU A 368 -9.91 3.38 -19.52
C LEU A 368 -10.85 2.89 -20.64
N GLY A 369 -11.79 2.01 -20.31
CA GLY A 369 -12.81 1.49 -21.21
C GLY A 369 -13.92 2.51 -21.52
N LYS A 370 -15.14 2.00 -21.70
CA LYS A 370 -16.30 2.84 -22.04
C LYS A 370 -16.76 3.67 -20.82
N PRO A 371 -16.85 5.01 -20.93
CA PRO A 371 -17.24 5.85 -19.80
C PRO A 371 -18.65 5.54 -19.27
N GLU A 372 -19.52 5.01 -20.13
CA GLU A 372 -20.89 4.63 -19.78
C GLU A 372 -20.99 3.49 -18.76
N VAL A 373 -19.95 2.67 -18.67
CA VAL A 373 -19.84 1.57 -17.70
C VAL A 373 -19.51 2.14 -16.31
N LEU A 374 -18.58 3.08 -16.23
CA LEU A 374 -18.21 3.71 -14.96
C LEU A 374 -19.36 4.54 -14.38
N ALA A 375 -20.09 5.28 -15.22
CA ALA A 375 -21.26 6.04 -14.78
C ALA A 375 -22.29 5.12 -14.10
N ARG A 376 -22.55 3.95 -14.70
CA ARG A 376 -23.43 2.92 -14.13
C ARG A 376 -22.93 2.36 -12.80
N ILE A 377 -21.63 2.10 -12.69
CA ILE A 377 -20.99 1.64 -11.44
C ILE A 377 -21.14 2.70 -10.34
N VAL A 378 -20.88 3.98 -10.63
CA VAL A 378 -21.00 5.06 -9.63
C VAL A 378 -22.46 5.26 -9.20
N MET A 379 -23.41 5.21 -10.14
CA MET A 379 -24.83 5.40 -9.86
C MET A 379 -25.46 4.26 -9.06
N HIS A 380 -25.17 3.01 -9.43
CA HIS A 380 -25.90 1.83 -8.95
C HIS A 380 -25.04 0.84 -8.16
N GLY A 381 -23.73 1.08 -8.04
CA GLY A 381 -22.80 0.19 -7.39
C GLY A 381 -22.39 -1.00 -8.25
N LEU A 382 -21.44 -1.78 -7.75
CA LEU A 382 -20.89 -2.97 -8.38
C LEU A 382 -20.78 -4.09 -7.35
N ALA A 383 -21.45 -5.21 -7.58
CA ALA A 383 -21.31 -6.42 -6.80
C ALA A 383 -20.21 -7.31 -7.39
N GLY A 384 -19.29 -7.77 -6.54
CA GLY A 384 -18.32 -8.79 -6.89
C GLY A 384 -18.96 -10.15 -7.22
N PRO A 385 -18.23 -11.05 -7.89
CA PRO A 385 -16.82 -10.90 -8.25
C PRO A 385 -16.61 -9.98 -9.47
N VAL A 386 -15.54 -9.19 -9.43
CA VAL A 386 -15.01 -8.43 -10.57
C VAL A 386 -13.53 -8.69 -10.76
N LYS A 387 -13.11 -8.87 -12.01
CA LYS A 387 -11.69 -8.91 -12.38
C LYS A 387 -11.17 -7.52 -12.75
N VAL A 388 -10.06 -7.12 -12.14
CA VAL A 388 -9.32 -5.90 -12.46
C VAL A 388 -7.83 -6.20 -12.44
N SER A 389 -7.12 -5.87 -13.51
CA SER A 389 -5.67 -6.12 -13.65
C SER A 389 -5.26 -7.58 -13.33
N GLY A 390 -6.11 -8.53 -13.72
CA GLY A 390 -5.88 -9.97 -13.51
C GLY A 390 -6.19 -10.49 -12.10
N ARG A 391 -6.55 -9.63 -11.14
CA ARG A 391 -6.96 -10.00 -9.78
C ARG A 391 -8.47 -10.02 -9.64
N THR A 392 -8.99 -10.87 -8.76
CA THR A 392 -10.43 -10.95 -8.48
C THR A 392 -10.76 -10.26 -7.16
N TYR A 393 -11.76 -9.38 -7.20
CA TYR A 393 -12.29 -8.67 -6.04
C TYR A 393 -13.74 -9.08 -5.83
N ASN A 394 -14.09 -9.52 -4.62
CA ASN A 394 -15.40 -10.11 -4.32
C ASN A 394 -16.23 -9.31 -3.31
N LEU A 395 -15.93 -8.03 -3.15
CA LEU A 395 -16.70 -7.11 -2.32
C LEU A 395 -17.60 -6.22 -3.18
N ALA A 396 -18.57 -5.59 -2.53
CA ALA A 396 -19.48 -4.66 -3.18
C ALA A 396 -18.96 -3.22 -3.09
N MET A 397 -18.97 -2.50 -4.21
CA MET A 397 -18.87 -1.04 -4.24
C MET A 397 -20.31 -0.49 -4.12
N PRO A 398 -20.66 0.22 -3.04
CA PRO A 398 -22.00 0.76 -2.87
C PRO A 398 -22.30 1.87 -3.89
N PRO A 399 -23.57 2.08 -4.27
CA PRO A 399 -23.97 3.21 -5.09
C PRO A 399 -23.72 4.55 -4.37
N LEU A 400 -23.53 5.61 -5.14
CA LEU A 400 -23.40 6.98 -4.64
C LEU A 400 -24.58 7.83 -5.15
N PRO A 401 -25.82 7.59 -4.67
CA PRO A 401 -27.03 8.24 -5.19
C PRO A 401 -27.08 9.75 -4.94
N GLN A 402 -26.29 10.25 -4.00
CA GLN A 402 -26.18 11.67 -3.68
C GLN A 402 -25.44 12.49 -4.75
N LEU A 403 -24.70 11.84 -5.67
CA LEU A 403 -23.95 12.53 -6.70
C LEU A 403 -24.84 12.95 -7.87
N THR A 404 -24.77 14.23 -8.22
CA THR A 404 -25.42 14.80 -9.41
C THR A 404 -24.75 14.29 -10.70
N ASP A 405 -25.39 14.51 -11.85
CA ASP A 405 -24.80 14.13 -13.14
C ASP A 405 -23.48 14.84 -13.42
N GLU A 406 -23.38 16.10 -13.00
CA GLU A 406 -22.17 16.89 -13.12
C GLU A 406 -21.06 16.36 -12.20
N ASP A 407 -21.40 15.94 -10.98
CA ASP A 407 -20.45 15.32 -10.05
C ASP A 407 -19.87 14.03 -10.62
N ILE A 408 -20.73 13.18 -11.19
CA ILE A 408 -20.32 11.93 -11.83
C ILE A 408 -19.47 12.24 -13.07
N ALA A 409 -19.89 13.15 -13.93
CA ALA A 409 -19.10 13.58 -15.09
C ALA A 409 -17.71 14.08 -14.67
N GLY A 410 -17.64 14.88 -13.61
CA GLY A 410 -16.40 15.38 -13.03
C GLY A 410 -15.49 14.25 -12.54
N VAL A 411 -15.98 13.37 -11.67
CA VAL A 411 -15.14 12.28 -11.11
C VAL A 411 -14.68 11.31 -12.20
N LEU A 412 -15.52 11.01 -13.19
CA LEU A 412 -15.12 10.15 -14.31
C LEU A 412 -14.08 10.84 -15.21
N THR A 413 -14.21 12.15 -15.44
CA THR A 413 -13.20 12.93 -16.15
C THR A 413 -11.88 12.93 -15.39
N TYR A 414 -11.91 13.13 -14.07
CA TYR A 414 -10.73 13.03 -13.21
C TYR A 414 -10.04 11.67 -13.33
N LEU A 415 -10.78 10.58 -13.12
CA LEU A 415 -10.24 9.22 -13.20
C LEU A 415 -9.63 8.90 -14.57
N ARG A 416 -10.16 9.47 -15.66
CA ARG A 416 -9.69 9.23 -17.03
C ARG A 416 -8.52 10.13 -17.46
N ARG A 417 -8.16 11.13 -16.66
CA ARG A 417 -7.11 12.11 -16.94
C ARG A 417 -5.98 12.13 -15.91
N GLU A 418 -6.24 11.64 -14.72
CA GLU A 418 -5.27 11.48 -13.65
C GLU A 418 -4.38 10.24 -13.90
N TRP A 419 -3.19 10.18 -13.29
CA TRP A 419 -2.27 9.03 -13.35
C TRP A 419 -1.75 8.68 -14.75
N GLU A 420 -1.49 9.70 -15.59
CA GLU A 420 -1.02 9.55 -16.99
C GLU A 420 -2.04 8.84 -17.90
N HIS A 421 -3.32 8.86 -17.51
CA HIS A 421 -4.40 8.42 -18.37
C HIS A 421 -4.69 9.45 -19.46
N ASN A 422 -5.00 8.94 -20.65
CA ASN A 422 -5.24 9.74 -21.86
C ASN A 422 -6.71 9.64 -22.32
N GLY A 423 -7.62 9.36 -21.39
CA GLY A 423 -9.03 9.21 -21.69
C GLY A 423 -9.68 10.55 -22.05
N SER A 424 -10.73 10.48 -22.86
CA SER A 424 -11.60 11.63 -23.11
C SER A 424 -12.32 12.07 -21.83
N ALA A 425 -12.64 13.36 -21.74
CA ALA A 425 -13.57 13.87 -20.74
C ALA A 425 -14.95 13.18 -20.87
N VAL A 426 -15.69 13.15 -19.77
CA VAL A 426 -17.07 12.67 -19.73
C VAL A 426 -17.98 13.86 -19.59
N GLU A 427 -18.84 14.07 -20.58
CA GLU A 427 -19.78 15.19 -20.60
C GLU A 427 -20.98 14.93 -19.68
N THR A 428 -21.43 15.96 -18.95
CA THR A 428 -22.61 15.89 -18.07
C THR A 428 -23.85 15.36 -18.80
N LYS A 429 -24.07 15.80 -20.05
CA LYS A 429 -25.19 15.34 -20.88
C LYS A 429 -25.18 13.82 -21.11
N ALA A 430 -24.00 13.21 -21.26
CA ALA A 430 -23.88 11.77 -21.44
C ALA A 430 -24.27 11.02 -20.16
N VAL A 431 -23.89 11.55 -18.99
CA VAL A 431 -24.28 11.01 -17.69
C VAL A 431 -25.78 11.12 -17.46
N THR A 432 -26.40 12.25 -17.79
CA THR A 432 -27.86 12.45 -17.71
C THR A 432 -28.62 11.43 -18.56
N ALA A 433 -28.17 11.20 -19.80
CA ALA A 433 -28.79 10.20 -20.67
C ALA A 433 -28.69 8.79 -20.08
N ILE A 434 -27.56 8.42 -19.46
CA ILE A 434 -27.40 7.13 -18.79
C ILE A 434 -28.33 7.02 -17.59
N ARG A 435 -28.44 8.07 -16.77
CA ARG A 435 -29.33 8.03 -15.60
C ARG A 435 -30.79 7.81 -16.00
N GLU A 436 -31.24 8.42 -17.09
CA GLU A 436 -32.60 8.20 -17.61
C GLU A 436 -32.77 6.78 -18.17
N GLN A 437 -31.76 6.21 -18.83
CA GLN A 437 -31.79 4.82 -19.31
C GLN A 437 -31.92 3.80 -18.17
N GLU A 438 -31.28 4.08 -17.03
CA GLU A 438 -31.25 3.19 -15.87
C GLU A 438 -32.33 3.52 -14.84
N LYS A 439 -33.32 4.33 -15.22
CA LYS A 439 -34.43 4.72 -14.36
C LYS A 439 -35.19 3.49 -13.86
N GLY A 440 -35.24 3.34 -12.54
CA GLY A 440 -35.86 2.20 -11.87
C GLY A 440 -34.92 1.03 -11.58
N ARG A 441 -33.65 1.08 -11.98
CA ARG A 441 -32.67 0.07 -11.56
C ARG A 441 -32.33 0.24 -10.08
N MET A 442 -32.64 -0.79 -9.30
CA MET A 442 -32.35 -0.86 -7.85
C MET A 442 -31.17 -1.79 -7.52
N MET A 443 -30.85 -2.72 -8.42
CA MET A 443 -29.81 -3.72 -8.20
C MET A 443 -28.44 -3.20 -8.63
N MET A 444 -27.41 -3.58 -7.86
CA MET A 444 -26.02 -3.35 -8.27
C MET A 444 -25.72 -4.05 -9.59
N TRP A 445 -24.72 -3.55 -10.29
CA TRP A 445 -24.21 -4.23 -11.48
C TRP A 445 -23.32 -5.41 -11.10
N THR A 446 -23.26 -6.40 -11.97
CA THR A 446 -22.24 -7.45 -11.97
C THR A 446 -21.27 -7.26 -13.13
N GLU A 447 -20.06 -7.83 -13.04
CA GLU A 447 -19.09 -7.82 -14.15
C GLU A 447 -19.69 -8.38 -15.45
N GLU A 448 -20.51 -9.44 -15.35
CA GLU A 448 -21.14 -10.09 -16.50
C GLU A 448 -22.16 -9.17 -17.20
N GLU A 449 -23.04 -8.52 -16.43
CA GLU A 449 -24.01 -7.58 -16.99
C GLU A 449 -23.31 -6.42 -17.71
N LEU A 450 -22.27 -5.84 -17.09
CA LEU A 450 -21.54 -4.73 -17.67
C LEU A 450 -20.80 -5.11 -18.96
N LYS A 451 -20.22 -6.31 -19.03
CA LYS A 451 -19.57 -6.83 -20.25
C LYS A 451 -20.55 -7.10 -21.39
N ASN A 452 -21.82 -7.32 -21.06
CA ASN A 452 -22.89 -7.62 -22.01
C ASN A 452 -23.74 -6.39 -22.37
N LEU A 453 -23.42 -5.20 -21.83
CA LEU A 453 -24.09 -3.95 -22.20
C LEU A 453 -24.06 -3.71 -23.72
N GLY A 454 -25.24 -3.54 -24.30
CA GLY A 454 -25.43 -3.27 -25.73
C GLY A 454 -25.34 -4.49 -26.66
N LYS A 455 -25.09 -5.70 -26.14
CA LYS A 455 -25.27 -6.93 -26.91
C LYS A 455 -26.74 -7.31 -26.84
N LYS A 456 -27.45 -7.29 -27.98
CA LYS A 456 -28.82 -7.86 -28.06
C LYS A 456 -28.75 -9.31 -27.58
N LYS A 457 -29.62 -9.68 -26.64
CA LYS A 457 -29.84 -11.07 -26.25
C LYS A 457 -30.35 -11.89 -27.42
#